data_AF-A0A662SLJ8-F1
#
_entry.id   AF-A0A662SLJ8-F1
#
_cell.length_a   1.000
_cell.length_b   1.000
_cell.length_c   1.000
_cell.angle_alpha   90.00
_cell.angle_beta   90.00
_cell.angle_gamma   90.00
#
_symmetry.space_group_name_H-M   'P 1'
#
loop_
_entity.id
_entity.type
_entity.pdbx_description
1 polymer ?
#
loop_
_entity_poly.entity_id
_entity_poly.type
_entity_poly.pdbx_seq_one_letter_code
_entity_poly.pdbx_strand_id
1 'polypeptide(L)'
;MKKMTEEFLKAAFSGESQAHMKYLIFAEKAEEEGLKNIARLFRAIAYAEYVHARNHLKELGMVGVTKDNLQAAIEGETYEVQEMYPVYNNTAKMQGEKGAERSTK
;
A
#
# COMPACT_ATOMS: atom_id res chain seq x y z
N MET A 1 10.00 5.79 -21.04
CA MET A 1 9.86 4.33 -20.86
C MET A 1 8.91 3.77 -21.92
N LYS A 2 9.02 2.51 -22.35
CA LYS A 2 8.00 1.91 -23.22
C LYS A 2 6.76 1.55 -22.39
N LYS A 3 5.55 1.68 -22.96
CA LYS A 3 4.28 1.51 -22.24
C LYS A 3 4.19 0.22 -21.43
N MET A 4 4.53 -0.93 -22.02
CA MET A 4 4.47 -2.21 -21.30
C MET A 4 5.42 -2.27 -20.10
N THR A 5 6.62 -1.70 -20.22
CA THR A 5 7.58 -1.65 -19.12
C THR A 5 7.10 -0.73 -18.01
N GLU A 6 6.48 0.40 -18.36
CA GLU A 6 5.88 1.32 -17.39
C GLU A 6 4.75 0.66 -16.60
N GLU A 7 3.85 -0.05 -17.28
CA GLU A 7 2.79 -0.84 -16.66
C GLU A 7 3.36 -1.92 -15.72
N PHE A 8 4.43 -2.61 -16.15
CA PHE A 8 5.09 -3.62 -15.31
C PHE A 8 5.72 -3.02 -14.05
N LEU A 9 6.34 -1.84 -14.15
CA LEU A 9 6.89 -1.17 -12.97
C LEU A 9 5.80 -0.66 -12.03
N LYS A 10 4.68 -0.16 -12.54
CA LYS A 10 3.51 0.21 -11.71
C LYS A 10 2.94 -1.01 -10.99
N ALA A 11 2.79 -2.13 -11.70
CA ALA A 11 2.35 -3.39 -11.12
C ALA A 11 3.33 -3.91 -10.07
N ALA A 12 4.64 -3.84 -10.33
CA ALA A 12 5.68 -4.21 -9.37
C ALA A 12 5.63 -3.32 -8.12
N PHE A 13 5.55 -1.99 -8.29
CA PHE A 13 5.40 -1.06 -7.16
C PHE A 13 4.17 -1.39 -6.29
N SER A 14 3.03 -1.70 -6.91
CA SER A 14 1.84 -2.15 -6.17
C SER A 14 2.09 -3.45 -5.41
N GLY A 15 2.71 -4.45 -6.07
CA GLY A 15 3.03 -5.74 -5.47
C GLY A 15 3.97 -5.62 -4.27
N GLU A 16 5.06 -4.87 -4.41
CA GLU A 16 6.05 -4.63 -3.35
C GLU A 16 5.42 -3.86 -2.17
N SER A 17 4.57 -2.87 -2.46
CA SER A 17 3.86 -2.11 -1.42
C SER A 17 2.89 -3.00 -0.62
N GLN A 18 2.17 -3.89 -1.31
CA GLN A 18 1.30 -4.87 -0.65
C GLN A 18 2.11 -5.90 0.17
N ALA A 19 3.27 -6.34 -0.33
CA ALA A 19 4.16 -7.25 0.39
C ALA A 19 4.71 -6.61 1.66
N HIS A 20 5.23 -5.38 1.57
CA HIS A 20 5.67 -4.58 2.70
C HIS A 20 4.60 -4.51 3.80
N MET A 21 3.36 -4.11 3.45
CA MET A 21 2.26 -3.97 4.40
C MET A 21 1.90 -5.33 5.05
N LYS A 22 1.76 -6.39 4.25
CA LYS A 22 1.48 -7.74 4.77
C LYS A 22 2.55 -8.22 5.74
N TYR A 23 3.83 -8.00 5.44
CA TYR A 23 4.91 -8.47 6.30
C TYR A 23 4.99 -7.70 7.61
N LEU A 24 4.64 -6.41 7.66
CA LEU A 24 4.49 -5.70 8.93
C LEU A 24 3.36 -6.29 9.78
N ILE A 25 2.19 -6.56 9.18
CA ILE A 25 1.06 -7.20 9.87
C ILE A 25 1.42 -8.61 10.36
N PHE A 26 2.15 -9.39 9.56
CA PHE A 26 2.61 -10.72 9.96
C PHE A 26 3.67 -10.66 11.07
N ALA A 27 4.49 -9.61 11.09
CA ALA A 27 5.42 -9.39 12.19
C ALA A 27 4.70 -9.10 13.51
N GLU A 28 3.64 -8.29 13.48
CA GLU A 28 2.78 -8.05 14.65
C GLU A 28 2.19 -9.37 15.13
N LYS A 29 1.65 -10.18 14.21
CA LYS A 29 1.07 -11.47 14.56
C LYS A 29 2.10 -12.42 15.20
N ALA A 30 3.29 -12.50 14.62
CA ALA A 30 4.38 -13.31 15.18
C ALA A 30 4.83 -12.83 16.57
N GLU A 31 4.75 -11.52 16.84
CA GLU A 31 5.05 -10.96 18.16
C GLU A 31 3.99 -11.37 19.20
N GLU A 32 2.70 -11.31 18.84
CA GLU A 32 1.59 -11.79 19.69
C GLU A 32 1.73 -13.26 20.06
N GLU A 33 2.27 -14.07 19.15
CA GLU A 33 2.52 -15.50 19.35
C GLU A 33 3.84 -15.79 20.10
N GLY A 34 4.60 -14.76 20.47
CA GLY A 34 5.89 -14.89 21.17
C GLY A 34 7.06 -15.31 20.27
N LEU A 35 6.88 -15.33 18.96
CA LEU A 35 7.86 -15.76 17.95
C LEU A 35 8.78 -14.60 17.54
N LYS A 36 9.51 -14.04 18.50
CA LYS A 36 10.32 -12.82 18.35
C LYS A 36 11.29 -12.81 17.16
N ASN A 37 11.94 -13.94 16.88
CA ASN A 37 12.86 -14.05 15.74
C ASN A 37 12.14 -14.00 14.40
N ILE A 38 10.93 -14.57 14.32
CA ILE A 38 10.10 -14.54 13.10
C ILE A 38 9.55 -13.13 12.90
N ALA A 39 9.08 -12.47 13.97
CA ALA A 39 8.65 -11.08 13.91
C ALA A 39 9.79 -10.15 13.41
N ARG A 40 11.02 -10.36 13.91
CA ARG A 40 12.20 -9.63 13.42
C ARG A 40 12.50 -9.92 11.96
N LEU A 41 12.39 -11.18 11.52
CA LEU A 41 12.59 -11.56 10.12
C LEU A 41 11.58 -10.86 9.21
N PHE A 42 10.29 -10.88 9.55
CA PHE A 42 9.26 -10.21 8.76
C PHE A 42 9.48 -8.70 8.66
N ARG A 43 9.87 -8.02 9.75
CA ARG A 43 10.22 -6.58 9.70
C ARG A 43 11.42 -6.30 8.80
N ALA A 44 12.43 -7.17 8.82
CA ALA A 44 13.58 -7.03 7.94
C ALA A 44 13.21 -7.20 6.47
N ILE A 45 12.38 -8.19 6.14
CA ILE A 45 11.90 -8.42 4.77
C ILE A 45 10.99 -7.26 4.33
N ALA A 46 10.08 -6.78 5.19
CA ALA A 46 9.26 -5.61 4.89
C ALA A 46 10.13 -4.40 4.48
N TYR A 47 11.24 -4.16 5.16
CA TYR A 47 12.16 -3.10 4.77
C TYR A 47 12.85 -3.36 3.42
N ALA A 48 13.15 -4.61 3.08
CA ALA A 48 13.65 -4.96 1.76
C ALA A 48 12.62 -4.64 0.66
N GLU A 49 11.34 -4.95 0.86
CA GLU A 49 10.29 -4.62 -0.12
C GLU A 49 10.07 -3.11 -0.26
N TYR A 50 10.24 -2.35 0.82
CA TYR A 50 10.30 -0.88 0.73
C TYR A 50 11.43 -0.42 -0.20
N VAL A 51 12.61 -1.05 -0.14
CA VAL A 51 13.73 -0.72 -1.04
C VAL A 51 13.37 -1.05 -2.49
N HIS A 52 12.76 -2.21 -2.75
CA HIS A 52 12.28 -2.58 -4.10
C HIS A 52 11.24 -1.58 -4.63
N ALA A 53 10.18 -1.32 -3.85
CA ALA A 53 9.13 -0.36 -4.20
C ALA A 53 9.71 1.04 -4.49
N ARG A 54 10.62 1.53 -3.63
CA ARG A 54 11.28 2.82 -3.80
C ARG A 54 12.07 2.90 -5.12
N ASN A 55 12.74 1.81 -5.51
CA ASN A 55 13.52 1.79 -6.74
C ASN A 55 12.60 1.91 -7.97
N HIS A 56 11.47 1.19 -7.99
CA HIS A 56 10.48 1.29 -9.07
C HIS A 56 9.83 2.68 -9.14
N LEU A 57 9.46 3.25 -7.99
CA LEU A 57 8.83 4.58 -7.94
C LEU A 57 9.77 5.69 -8.45
N LYS A 58 11.07 5.57 -8.16
CA LYS A 58 12.11 6.46 -8.71
C LYS A 58 12.26 6.31 -10.23
N GLU A 59 12.31 5.08 -10.73
CA GLU A 59 12.42 4.82 -12.17
C GLU A 59 11.18 5.28 -12.96
N LEU A 60 10.01 5.27 -12.31
CA LEU A 60 8.76 5.84 -12.84
C LEU A 60 8.73 7.38 -12.80
N GLY A 61 9.72 8.04 -12.18
CA GLY A 61 9.75 9.50 -12.03
C GLY A 61 8.69 10.05 -11.08
N MET A 62 8.14 9.22 -10.19
CA MET A 62 7.04 9.57 -9.28
C MET A 62 7.54 10.11 -7.92
N VAL A 63 8.84 10.40 -7.80
CA VAL A 63 9.45 11.03 -6.62
C VAL A 63 10.00 12.39 -7.04
N GLY A 64 9.23 13.45 -6.75
CA GLY A 64 9.58 14.84 -7.01
C GLY A 64 10.19 15.54 -5.80
N VAL A 65 10.20 16.87 -5.84
CA VAL A 65 10.50 17.68 -4.65
C VAL A 65 9.36 17.60 -3.64
N THR A 66 9.64 17.90 -2.37
CA THR A 66 8.65 17.74 -1.28
C THR A 66 7.32 18.44 -1.55
N LYS A 67 7.33 19.62 -2.19
CA LYS A 67 6.10 20.33 -2.56
C LYS A 67 5.22 19.51 -3.51
N ASP A 68 5.81 18.90 -4.53
CA ASP A 68 5.07 18.12 -5.52
C ASP A 68 4.60 16.79 -4.92
N ASN A 69 5.43 16.17 -4.07
CA ASN A 69 5.04 14.97 -3.33
C ASN A 69 3.86 15.23 -2.38
N LEU A 70 3.83 16.40 -1.73
CA LEU A 70 2.70 16.82 -0.90
C LEU A 70 1.42 17.00 -1.74
N GLN A 71 1.54 17.62 -2.92
CA GLN A 71 0.41 17.78 -3.82
C GLN A 71 -0.15 16.42 -4.29
N ALA A 72 0.73 15.48 -4.66
CA ALA A 72 0.32 14.12 -5.03
C ALA A 72 -0.40 13.39 -3.88
N ALA A 73 0.07 13.57 -2.64
CA ALA A 73 -0.60 13.03 -1.45
C ALA A 73 -1.99 13.66 -1.24
N ILE A 74 -2.11 14.99 -1.37
CA ILE A 74 -3.40 15.69 -1.25
C ILE A 74 -4.40 15.17 -2.30
N GLU A 75 -3.97 14.98 -3.54
CA GLU A 75 -4.82 14.47 -4.61
C GLU A 75 -5.29 13.04 -4.33
N GLY A 76 -4.37 12.17 -3.88
CA GLY A 76 -4.70 10.80 -3.47
C GLY A 76 -5.74 10.77 -2.34
N GLU A 77 -5.47 11.47 -1.24
CA GLU A 77 -6.37 11.55 -0.08
C GLU A 77 -7.73 12.16 -0.46
N THR A 78 -7.74 13.19 -1.31
CA THR A 78 -8.98 13.81 -1.78
C THR A 78 -9.82 12.82 -2.58
N TYR A 79 -9.20 12.06 -3.48
CA TYR A 79 -9.87 11.00 -4.23
C TYR A 79 -10.42 9.91 -3.29
N GLU A 80 -9.64 9.50 -2.29
CA GLU A 80 -10.07 8.48 -1.34
C GLU A 80 -11.31 8.93 -0.55
N VAL A 81 -11.29 10.16 -0.03
CA VAL A 81 -12.37 10.74 0.78
C VAL A 81 -13.62 11.07 -0.04
N GLN A 82 -13.46 11.66 -1.22
CA GLN A 82 -14.59 12.18 -2.00
C GLN A 82 -15.24 11.12 -2.88
N GLU A 83 -14.46 10.14 -3.36
CA GLU A 83 -14.91 9.19 -4.39
C GLU A 83 -14.78 7.74 -3.93
N MET A 84 -13.58 7.28 -3.58
CA MET A 84 -13.30 5.85 -3.39
C MET A 84 -14.05 5.26 -2.19
N TYR A 85 -13.82 5.77 -0.98
CA TYR A 85 -14.42 5.23 0.24
C TYR A 85 -15.94 5.39 0.29
N PRO A 86 -16.54 6.52 -0.15
CA PRO A 86 -18.00 6.62 -0.26
C PRO A 86 -18.60 5.53 -1.14
N VAL A 87 -18.03 5.27 -2.32
CA VAL A 87 -18.52 4.24 -3.24
C VAL A 87 -18.32 2.84 -2.65
N TYR A 88 -17.14 2.55 -2.09
CA TYR A 88 -16.84 1.23 -1.53
C TYR A 88 -17.72 0.93 -0.31
N ASN A 89 -17.93 1.91 0.57
CA ASN A 89 -18.77 1.77 1.74
C ASN A 89 -20.25 1.55 1.37
N ASN A 90 -20.77 2.32 0.42
CA ASN A 90 -22.14 2.16 -0.06
C ASN A 90 -22.34 0.81 -0.74
N THR A 91 -21.34 0.33 -1.49
CA THR A 91 -21.35 -1.01 -2.11
C THR A 91 -21.37 -2.10 -1.03
N ALA A 92 -20.52 -2.00 -0.01
CA ALA A 92 -20.48 -2.96 1.09
C ALA A 92 -21.81 -2.98 1.86
N LYS A 93 -22.43 -1.83 2.11
CA LYS A 93 -23.78 -1.72 2.71
C LYS A 93 -24.84 -2.38 1.85
N MET A 94 -24.84 -2.10 0.55
CA MET A 94 -25.80 -2.68 -0.41
C MET A 94 -25.71 -4.20 -0.48
N GLN A 95 -24.49 -4.75 -0.39
CA GLN A 95 -24.24 -6.19 -0.42
C GLN A 95 -24.36 -6.88 0.95
N GLY A 96 -24.54 -6.12 2.04
CA GLY A 96 -24.65 -6.68 3.39
C GLY A 96 -23.31 -7.11 4.01
N GLU A 97 -22.18 -6.67 3.44
CA GLU A 97 -20.83 -7.08 3.84
C GLU A 97 -20.31 -6.28 5.04
N LYS A 98 -20.74 -6.67 6.26
CA LYS A 98 -20.47 -5.92 7.50
C LYS A 98 -18.99 -5.73 7.83
N GLY A 99 -18.14 -6.69 7.47
CA GLY A 99 -16.69 -6.57 7.65
C GLY A 99 -16.10 -5.46 6.78
N ALA A 100 -16.46 -5.44 5.50
CA ALA A 100 -16.04 -4.43 4.54
C ALA A 100 -16.65 -3.06 4.83
N GLU A 101 -17.92 -3.00 5.26
CA GLU A 101 -18.58 -1.76 5.69
C GLU A 101 -17.78 -1.09 6.82
N ARG A 102 -17.27 -1.87 7.78
CA ARG A 102 -16.45 -1.32 8.89
C ARG A 102 -15.09 -0.81 8.41
N SER A 103 -14.44 -1.51 7.47
CA SER A 103 -13.10 -1.16 7.00
C SER A 103 -13.06 -0.08 5.91
N THR A 104 -14.21 0.35 5.41
CA THR A 104 -14.35 1.36 4.35
C THR A 104 -15.10 2.61 4.82
N LYS A 105 -15.37 2.72 6.12
CA LYS A 105 -16.11 3.83 6.72
C LYS A 105 -15.24 5.07 6.88
#